data_AF-A0ABD5PTQ6-F1
#
_entry.id   AF-A0ABD5PTQ6-F1
#
_cell.length_a   1.000
_cell.length_b   1.000
_cell.length_c   1.000
_cell.angle_alpha   90.00
_cell.angle_beta   90.00
_cell.angle_gamma   90.00
#
_symmetry.space_group_name_H-M   'P 1'
#
loop_
_entity.id
_entity.type
_entity.pdbx_description
1 polymer ?
#
loop_
_entity_poly.entity_id
_entity_poly.type
_entity_poly.pdbx_seq_one_letter_code
_entity_poly.pdbx_strand_id
1 'polypeptide(L)'
;MTDRPPSPSTPPSTPSIAAETAADAETDRRIVATTPQLVDVIESALDCRLDERVVADLLVELDRHDYVEWVTVTQSGAVAWDLTETPERLADAIAAAVADRVTAWLEE
;
A
#
# COMPACT_ATOMS: atom_id res chain seq x y z
N MET A 1 18.31 62.43 -5.91
CA MET A 1 17.43 61.69 -4.98
C MET A 1 16.12 61.47 -5.72
N THR A 2 15.77 60.29 -6.22
CA THR A 2 16.12 58.92 -5.82
C THR A 2 16.15 58.03 -7.07
N ASP A 3 17.22 57.25 -7.19
CA ASP A 3 17.45 56.23 -8.21
C ASP A 3 16.33 55.17 -8.18
N ARG A 4 15.74 54.86 -9.34
CA ARG A 4 14.72 53.80 -9.46
C ARG A 4 15.45 52.46 -9.64
N PRO A 5 15.24 51.45 -8.78
CA PRO A 5 15.86 50.15 -8.97
C PRO A 5 15.29 49.47 -10.24
N PRO A 6 16.10 48.73 -11.02
CA PRO A 6 15.60 47.99 -12.16
C PRO A 6 14.72 46.82 -11.70
N SER A 7 13.64 46.56 -12.43
CA SER A 7 12.76 45.41 -12.20
C SER A 7 13.50 44.09 -12.45
N PRO A 8 13.34 43.05 -11.62
CA PRO A 8 13.87 41.73 -11.93
C PRO A 8 13.09 41.11 -13.10
N SER A 9 13.79 40.78 -14.18
CA SER A 9 13.26 39.91 -15.23
C SER A 9 13.14 38.49 -14.69
N THR A 10 11.95 38.07 -14.28
CA THR A 10 11.65 36.65 -14.07
C THR A 10 11.46 35.98 -15.44
N PRO A 11 12.28 34.98 -15.81
CA PRO A 11 11.91 34.10 -16.92
C PRO A 11 10.67 33.29 -16.52
N PRO A 12 9.78 32.92 -17.46
CA PRO A 12 8.75 31.94 -17.17
C PRO A 12 9.43 30.61 -16.89
N SER A 13 9.51 30.22 -15.62
CA SER A 13 9.64 28.82 -15.23
C SER A 13 8.36 28.13 -15.67
N THR A 14 8.34 27.65 -16.90
CA THR A 14 7.49 26.51 -17.24
C THR A 14 7.79 25.41 -16.23
N PRO A 15 6.78 24.72 -15.66
CA PRO A 15 7.03 23.47 -14.97
C PRO A 15 7.51 22.49 -16.05
N SER A 16 8.83 22.44 -16.23
CA SER A 16 9.48 21.35 -16.92
C SER A 16 9.27 20.13 -16.03
N ILE A 17 8.46 19.18 -16.48
CA ILE A 17 8.45 17.81 -15.96
C ILE A 17 9.82 17.24 -16.32
N ALA A 18 10.83 17.62 -15.53
CA ALA A 18 12.18 17.16 -15.68
C ALA A 18 12.32 15.90 -14.84
N ALA A 19 12.40 14.79 -15.56
CA ALA A 19 12.93 13.51 -15.13
C ALA A 19 12.16 12.85 -13.99
N GLU A 20 11.28 11.93 -14.39
CA GLU A 20 11.14 10.62 -13.73
C GLU A 20 12.56 10.14 -13.39
N THR A 21 12.97 10.42 -12.17
CA THR A 21 14.19 9.89 -11.60
C THR A 21 13.89 8.43 -11.33
N ALA A 22 14.89 7.55 -11.41
CA ALA A 22 14.74 6.10 -11.24
C ALA A 22 14.02 5.66 -9.94
N ALA A 23 13.68 6.58 -9.03
CA ALA A 23 12.78 6.39 -7.89
C ALA A 23 11.30 6.17 -8.29
N ASP A 24 10.83 6.68 -9.44
CA ASP A 24 9.47 6.44 -9.93
C ASP A 24 9.28 4.99 -10.43
N ALA A 25 10.35 4.35 -10.94
CA ALA A 25 10.27 2.96 -11.41
C ALA A 25 10.12 1.93 -10.29
N GLU A 26 10.59 2.24 -9.08
CA GLU A 26 10.41 1.39 -7.89
C GLU A 26 9.03 1.64 -7.24
N THR A 27 8.53 2.88 -7.33
CA THR A 27 7.18 3.23 -6.90
C THR A 27 6.10 2.61 -7.80
N ASP A 28 6.38 2.42 -9.09
CA ASP A 28 5.44 1.83 -10.07
C ASP A 28 5.10 0.35 -9.79
N ARG A 29 5.88 -0.32 -8.94
CA ARG A 29 5.63 -1.71 -8.52
C ARG A 29 4.99 -1.83 -7.14
N ARG A 30 4.96 -0.75 -6.36
CA ARG A 30 4.51 -0.76 -4.98
C ARG A 30 2.99 -0.74 -4.92
N ILE A 31 2.39 -1.77 -4.35
CA ILE A 31 0.93 -1.86 -4.20
C ILE A 31 0.55 -1.32 -2.82
N VAL A 32 0.14 -0.05 -2.75
CA VAL A 32 -0.28 0.58 -1.49
C VAL A 32 -1.79 0.80 -1.49
N ALA A 33 -2.45 0.38 -0.40
CA ALA A 33 -3.87 0.59 -0.22
C ALA A 33 -4.20 1.00 1.23
N THR A 34 -5.23 1.83 1.39
CA THR A 34 -5.76 2.19 2.70
C THR A 34 -6.76 1.17 3.22
N THR A 35 -7.00 1.10 4.53
CA THR A 35 -8.02 0.21 5.10
C THR A 35 -9.39 0.35 4.44
N PRO A 36 -9.96 1.56 4.22
CA PRO A 36 -11.23 1.71 3.51
C PRO A 36 -11.21 1.16 2.08
N GLN A 37 -10.11 1.41 1.34
CA GLN A 37 -9.97 0.90 -0.02
C GLN A 37 -9.94 -0.63 -0.06
N LEU A 38 -9.30 -1.26 0.94
CA LEU A 38 -9.29 -2.72 1.06
C LEU A 38 -10.67 -3.26 1.40
N VAL A 39 -11.40 -2.61 2.32
CA VAL A 39 -12.80 -2.96 2.62
C VAL A 39 -13.64 -2.93 1.35
N ASP A 40 -13.61 -1.82 0.61
CA ASP A 40 -14.40 -1.65 -0.61
C ASP A 40 -14.10 -2.73 -1.66
N VAL A 41 -12.81 -3.02 -1.89
CA VAL A 41 -12.38 -4.03 -2.86
C VAL A 41 -12.82 -5.44 -2.44
N ILE A 42 -12.68 -5.79 -1.16
CA ILE A 42 -13.07 -7.12 -0.66
C ILE A 42 -14.59 -7.27 -0.67
N GLU A 43 -15.33 -6.26 -0.22
CA GLU A 43 -16.80 -6.24 -0.29
C GLU A 43 -17.28 -6.42 -1.73
N SER A 44 -16.69 -5.70 -2.68
CA SER A 44 -17.03 -5.82 -4.10
C SER A 44 -16.66 -7.18 -4.69
N ALA A 45 -15.55 -7.80 -4.26
CA ALA A 45 -15.10 -9.08 -4.78
C ALA A 45 -15.92 -10.26 -4.23
N LEU A 46 -16.37 -10.16 -2.98
CA LEU A 46 -17.08 -11.23 -2.26
C LEU A 46 -18.60 -11.01 -2.17
N ASP A 47 -19.12 -9.88 -2.69
CA ASP A 47 -20.51 -9.45 -2.58
C ASP A 47 -21.02 -9.50 -1.13
N CYS A 48 -20.22 -8.95 -0.21
CA CYS A 48 -20.47 -9.00 1.23
C CYS A 48 -20.35 -7.62 1.88
N ARG A 49 -20.63 -7.55 3.19
CA ARG A 49 -20.39 -6.38 4.02
C ARG A 49 -19.41 -6.71 5.13
N LEU A 50 -18.43 -5.83 5.33
CA LEU A 50 -17.37 -5.97 6.32
C LEU A 50 -17.43 -4.82 7.31
N ASP A 51 -17.18 -5.16 8.57
CA ASP A 51 -16.90 -4.14 9.58
C ASP A 51 -15.45 -3.68 9.40
N GLU A 52 -15.26 -2.40 9.06
CA GLU A 52 -13.93 -1.81 8.85
C GLU A 52 -13.02 -2.01 10.07
N ARG A 53 -13.58 -2.02 11.29
CA ARG A 53 -12.79 -2.27 12.51
C ARG A 53 -12.24 -3.69 12.55
N VAL A 54 -13.04 -4.68 12.14
CA VAL A 54 -12.60 -6.07 12.08
C VAL A 54 -11.52 -6.25 11.03
N VAL A 55 -11.66 -5.58 9.88
CA VAL A 55 -10.63 -5.60 8.84
C VAL A 55 -9.34 -4.91 9.31
N ALA A 56 -9.45 -3.78 10.03
CA ALA A 56 -8.29 -3.12 10.61
C ALA A 56 -7.57 -4.02 11.63
N ASP A 57 -8.31 -4.67 12.53
CA ASP A 57 -7.73 -5.59 13.51
C ASP A 57 -7.05 -6.80 12.82
N LEU A 58 -7.65 -7.31 11.74
CA LEU A 58 -7.04 -8.37 10.91
C LEU A 58 -5.74 -7.90 10.24
N LEU A 59 -5.72 -6.71 9.63
CA LEU A 59 -4.52 -6.18 8.97
C LEU A 59 -3.37 -5.96 9.95
N VAL A 60 -3.66 -5.52 11.18
CA VAL A 60 -2.66 -5.43 12.26
C VAL A 60 -2.09 -6.80 12.61
N GLU A 61 -2.92 -7.84 12.66
CA GLU A 61 -2.41 -9.19 12.94
C GLU A 61 -1.58 -9.74 11.77
N LEU A 62 -2.01 -9.48 10.54
CA LEU A 62 -1.23 -9.84 9.36
C LEU A 62 0.13 -9.13 9.30
N ASP A 63 0.20 -7.86 9.72
CA ASP A 63 1.44 -7.09 9.85
C ASP A 63 2.40 -7.71 10.87
N ARG A 64 1.88 -8.17 12.02
CA ARG A 64 2.69 -8.88 13.05
C ARG A 64 3.30 -10.19 12.56
N HIS A 65 2.71 -10.78 11.53
CA HIS A 65 3.19 -12.00 10.90
C HIS A 65 3.92 -11.73 9.57
N ASP A 66 4.28 -10.47 9.30
CA ASP A 66 4.98 -10.04 8.11
C ASP A 66 4.20 -10.32 6.80
N TYR A 67 2.87 -10.44 6.81
CA TYR A 67 2.08 -10.69 5.60
C TYR A 67 1.71 -9.40 4.85
N VAL A 68 1.54 -8.31 5.57
CA VAL A 68 1.33 -6.95 5.05
C VAL A 68 2.28 -6.02 5.81
N GLU A 69 2.50 -4.80 5.33
CA GLU A 69 3.35 -3.83 6.04
C GLU A 69 2.61 -2.51 6.24
N TRP A 70 2.51 -2.06 7.49
CA TRP A 70 2.03 -0.70 7.78
C TRP A 70 3.06 0.35 7.33
N VAL A 71 2.66 1.19 6.38
CA VAL A 71 3.52 2.25 5.83
C VAL A 71 3.39 3.57 6.60
N THR A 72 2.16 4.08 6.72
CA THR A 72 1.90 5.41 7.28
C THR A 72 0.41 5.63 7.58
N VAL A 73 0.08 6.81 8.11
CA VAL A 73 -1.28 7.32 8.21
C VAL A 73 -1.43 8.48 7.22
N THR A 74 -2.46 8.43 6.38
CA THR A 74 -2.75 9.47 5.39
C THR A 74 -3.20 10.78 6.05
N GLN A 75 -3.24 11.86 5.28
CA GLN A 75 -3.79 13.14 5.76
C GLN A 75 -5.25 13.06 6.18
N SER A 76 -6.02 12.11 5.64
CA SER A 76 -7.41 11.85 6.04
C SER A 76 -7.53 10.99 7.30
N GLY A 77 -6.42 10.54 7.88
CA GLY A 77 -6.40 9.67 9.05
C GLY A 77 -6.55 8.18 8.75
N ALA A 78 -6.57 7.77 7.47
CA ALA A 78 -6.63 6.36 7.09
C ALA A 78 -5.25 5.71 7.19
N VAL A 79 -5.19 4.46 7.64
CA VAL A 79 -3.96 3.68 7.67
C VAL A 79 -3.66 3.16 6.26
N ALA A 80 -2.42 3.31 5.81
CA ALA A 80 -1.95 2.84 4.51
C ALA A 80 -1.04 1.61 4.68
N TRP A 81 -1.30 0.59 3.87
CA TRP A 81 -0.64 -0.73 3.90
C TRP A 81 0.06 -0.98 2.58
N ASP A 82 1.28 -1.50 2.65
CA ASP A 82 1.99 -2.06 1.52
C ASP A 82 1.63 -3.54 1.37
N LEU A 83 1.18 -3.88 0.18
CA LEU A 83 0.70 -5.20 -0.22
C LEU A 83 1.55 -5.82 -1.32
N THR A 84 2.70 -5.23 -1.63
CA THR A 84 3.52 -5.63 -2.78
C THR A 84 3.93 -7.09 -2.72
N GLU A 85 4.35 -7.56 -1.54
CA GLU A 85 4.79 -8.95 -1.30
C GLU A 85 3.69 -9.82 -0.69
N THR A 86 2.51 -9.25 -0.42
CA THR A 86 1.41 -9.94 0.26
C THR A 86 0.90 -11.16 -0.51
N PRO A 87 0.71 -11.12 -1.84
CA PRO A 87 0.25 -12.29 -2.60
C PRO A 87 1.19 -13.50 -2.44
N GLU A 88 2.49 -13.29 -2.57
CA GLU A 88 3.51 -14.33 -2.45
C GLU A 88 3.54 -14.88 -1.01
N ARG A 89 3.60 -13.99 -0.01
CA ARG A 89 3.68 -14.41 1.41
C ARG A 89 2.42 -15.16 1.86
N LEU A 90 1.25 -14.74 1.43
CA LEU A 90 0.00 -15.46 1.71
C LEU A 90 -0.08 -16.79 0.98
N ALA A 91 0.37 -16.85 -0.29
CA ALA A 91 0.40 -18.09 -1.05
C ALA A 91 1.30 -19.14 -0.38
N ASP A 92 2.49 -18.74 0.07
CA ASP A 92 3.42 -19.62 0.79
C ASP A 92 2.83 -20.12 2.11
N ALA A 93 2.19 -19.24 2.88
CA ALA A 93 1.55 -19.61 4.14
C ALA A 93 0.39 -20.61 3.95
N ILE A 94 -0.46 -20.37 2.94
CA ILE A 94 -1.56 -21.28 2.61
C ILE A 94 -1.00 -22.61 2.11
N ALA A 95 0.02 -22.61 1.25
CA ALA A 95 0.65 -23.82 0.74
C ALA A 95 1.24 -24.67 1.88
N ALA A 96 1.94 -24.04 2.83
CA ALA A 96 2.48 -24.71 4.01
C ALA A 96 1.36 -25.34 4.86
N ALA A 97 0.31 -24.58 5.19
CA ALA A 97 -0.82 -25.08 5.98
C ALA A 97 -1.53 -26.26 5.31
N VAL A 98 -1.68 -26.22 3.98
CA VAL A 98 -2.26 -27.33 3.20
C VAL A 98 -1.33 -28.55 3.21
N ALA A 99 -0.03 -28.35 3.00
CA ALA A 99 0.95 -29.44 3.03
C ALA A 99 1.00 -30.14 4.40
N ASP A 100 0.99 -29.36 5.48
CA ASP A 100 0.92 -29.88 6.85
C ASP A 100 -0.36 -30.69 7.07
N ARG A 101 -1.50 -30.17 6.59
CA ARG A 101 -2.79 -30.86 6.73
C ARG A 101 -2.85 -32.18 5.96
N VAL A 102 -2.28 -32.22 4.75
CA VAL A 102 -2.20 -33.43 3.92
C VAL A 102 -1.25 -34.45 4.54
N THR A 103 -0.10 -34.00 5.04
CA THR A 103 0.88 -34.86 5.73
C THR A 103 0.24 -35.52 6.95
N ALA A 104 -0.41 -34.73 7.81
CA ALA A 104 -1.13 -35.26 8.96
C ALA A 104 -2.22 -36.28 8.59
N TRP A 105 -2.90 -36.09 7.45
CA TRP A 105 -3.91 -37.04 6.96
C TRP A 105 -3.29 -38.35 6.44
N LEU A 106 -2.10 -38.30 5.82
CA LEU A 106 -1.42 -39.50 5.32
C LEU A 106 -0.79 -40.34 6.44
N GLU A 107 -0.53 -39.72 7.59
CA GLU A 107 0.05 -40.35 8.77
C GLU A 107 -1.02 -40.93 9.74
N GLU A 108 -2.31 -40.64 9.50
CA GLU A 108 -3.48 -41.25 10.18
C GLU A 108 -3.89 -42.60 9.57
#